data_AF-A0A958S9N0-F1
#
_entry.id   AF-A0A958S9N0-F1
#
_cell.length_a   1.000
_cell.length_b   1.000
_cell.length_c   1.000
_cell.angle_alpha   90.00
_cell.angle_beta   90.00
_cell.angle_gamma   90.00
#
_symmetry.space_group_name_H-M   'P 1'
#
loop_
_entity.id
_entity.type
_entity.pdbx_description
1 polymer ?
#
loop_
_entity_poly.entity_id
_entity_poly.type
_entity_poly.pdbx_seq_one_letter_code
_entity_poly.pdbx_strand_id
1 'polypeptide(L)'
;TRASFSSKVFISKSIKNEIYVQGKNSNHFELLLKKINEEVKSLNGHEHYENLEIIPLHTDVSFVNNSNELDIEAFKNWRTEYKDAIFILEDGNVYEPNSSPSGRSGGAFKVSREVEKMSKSKYNVVNPDDICEQYGADTLRMYEMFLGPLEQAKPWNTAGITGVHGFLKKLWKLYHSPFEG
;
A
#
# COMPACT_ATOMS: atom_id res chain seq x y z
N THR A 1 -28.27 -22.67 -5.54
CA THR A 1 -27.60 -21.61 -4.77
C THR A 1 -26.18 -22.06 -4.51
N ARG A 2 -25.17 -21.49 -5.17
CA ARG A 2 -23.76 -21.82 -4.93
C ARG A 2 -23.15 -20.67 -4.13
N ALA A 3 -22.87 -20.89 -2.86
CA ALA A 3 -22.02 -19.99 -2.10
C ALA A 3 -20.57 -20.33 -2.45
N SER A 4 -19.87 -19.41 -3.11
CA SER A 4 -18.42 -19.47 -3.29
C SER A 4 -17.79 -18.62 -2.20
N PHE A 5 -17.35 -19.26 -1.11
CA PHE A 5 -16.47 -18.62 -0.15
C PHE A 5 -15.05 -18.70 -0.71
N SER A 6 -14.53 -17.58 -1.18
CA SER A 6 -13.10 -17.42 -1.49
C SER A 6 -12.56 -16.43 -0.48
N SER A 7 -12.25 -16.91 0.72
CA SER A 7 -11.49 -16.13 1.70
C SER A 7 -10.07 -15.96 1.16
N LYS A 8 -9.74 -14.76 0.72
CA LYS A 8 -8.39 -14.45 0.23
C LYS A 8 -7.44 -14.34 1.42
N VAL A 9 -6.32 -15.05 1.37
CA VAL A 9 -5.26 -14.99 2.39
C VAL A 9 -4.14 -14.07 1.88
N PHE A 10 -3.78 -13.07 2.67
CA PHE A 10 -2.73 -12.11 2.37
C PHE A 10 -1.54 -12.30 3.32
N ILE A 11 -0.33 -12.23 2.76
CA ILE A 11 0.92 -12.37 3.51
C ILE A 11 1.73 -11.08 3.48
N SER A 12 2.32 -10.72 4.62
CA SER A 12 3.18 -9.54 4.72
C SER A 12 4.47 -9.69 3.91
N LYS A 13 5.08 -8.56 3.56
CA LYS A 13 6.30 -8.49 2.74
C LYS A 13 7.46 -9.30 3.31
N SER A 14 7.74 -9.22 4.61
CA SER A 14 8.91 -9.91 5.17
C SER A 14 8.75 -11.42 5.09
N ILE A 15 7.53 -11.92 5.33
CA ILE A 15 7.18 -13.33 5.16
C ILE A 15 7.40 -13.77 3.70
N LYS A 16 6.92 -12.99 2.72
CA LYS A 16 7.18 -13.27 1.30
C LYS A 16 8.68 -13.35 1.00
N ASN A 17 9.47 -12.43 1.55
CA ASN A 17 10.91 -12.39 1.34
C ASN A 17 11.62 -13.59 1.97
N GLU A 18 11.24 -13.99 3.18
CA GLU A 18 11.76 -15.19 3.84
C GLU A 18 11.52 -16.45 2.99
N ILE A 19 10.31 -16.59 2.43
CA ILE A 19 9.95 -17.70 1.53
C ILE A 19 10.82 -17.69 0.27
N TYR A 20 11.09 -16.51 -0.29
CA TYR A 20 11.91 -16.37 -1.49
C TYR A 20 13.39 -16.67 -1.23
N VAL A 21 13.94 -16.19 -0.11
CA VAL A 21 15.36 -16.31 0.25
C VAL A 21 15.71 -17.72 0.73
N GLN A 22 14.89 -18.31 1.58
CA GLN A 22 15.16 -19.65 2.14
C GLN A 22 14.70 -20.77 1.21
N GLY A 23 13.94 -20.44 0.16
CA GLY A 23 13.36 -21.37 -0.79
C GLY A 23 12.13 -22.09 -0.22
N LYS A 24 11.26 -22.56 -1.12
CA LYS A 24 10.03 -23.33 -0.77
C LYS A 24 10.28 -24.67 -0.06
N ASN A 25 11.53 -25.05 0.18
CA ASN A 25 11.92 -26.30 0.85
C ASN A 25 12.56 -26.08 2.23
N SER A 26 12.47 -24.86 2.80
CA SER A 26 12.96 -24.63 4.15
C SER A 26 11.95 -25.15 5.19
N ASN A 27 12.45 -25.70 6.30
CA ASN A 27 11.61 -26.11 7.44
C ASN A 27 10.73 -24.95 7.96
N HIS A 28 11.19 -23.71 7.80
CA HIS A 28 10.46 -22.51 8.19
C HIS A 28 9.24 -22.27 7.29
N PHE A 29 9.36 -22.49 5.98
CA PHE A 29 8.21 -22.41 5.06
C PHE A 29 7.19 -23.51 5.33
N GLU A 30 7.61 -24.74 5.63
CA GLU A 30 6.70 -25.81 6.03
C GLU A 30 5.96 -25.49 7.34
N LEU A 31 6.65 -24.90 8.33
CA LEU A 31 6.04 -24.43 9.57
C LEU A 31 5.00 -23.33 9.32
N LEU A 32 5.32 -22.40 8.42
CA LEU A 32 4.43 -21.30 8.07
C LEU A 32 3.21 -21.81 7.27
N LEU A 33 3.42 -22.73 6.33
CA LEU A 33 2.37 -23.46 5.63
C LEU A 33 1.46 -24.24 6.58
N LYS A 34 2.04 -24.92 7.57
CA LYS A 34 1.26 -25.63 8.60
C LYS A 34 0.42 -24.66 9.41
N LYS A 35 0.99 -23.55 9.89
CA LYS A 35 0.24 -22.51 10.59
C LYS A 35 -0.89 -21.93 9.73
N ILE A 36 -0.62 -21.63 8.47
CA ILE A 36 -1.65 -21.15 7.52
C ILE A 36 -2.76 -22.19 7.36
N ASN A 37 -2.39 -23.45 7.12
CA ASN A 37 -3.36 -24.52 6.92
C ASN A 37 -4.15 -24.81 8.20
N GLU A 38 -3.55 -24.73 9.39
CA GLU A 38 -4.25 -24.88 10.67
C GLU A 38 -5.26 -23.75 10.89
N GLU A 39 -4.87 -22.50 10.62
CA GLU A 39 -5.75 -21.35 10.81
C GLU A 39 -6.85 -21.28 9.75
N VAL A 40 -6.55 -21.62 8.49
CA VAL A 40 -7.59 -21.67 7.45
C VAL A 40 -8.54 -22.85 7.69
N LYS A 41 -8.06 -23.98 8.24
CA LYS A 41 -8.94 -25.09 8.64
C LYS A 41 -9.91 -24.69 9.76
N SER A 42 -9.45 -23.93 10.76
CA SER A 42 -10.32 -23.47 11.85
C SER A 42 -11.40 -22.51 11.35
N LEU A 43 -11.10 -21.70 10.33
CA LEU A 43 -12.00 -20.68 9.79
C LEU A 43 -12.94 -21.19 8.68
N ASN A 44 -12.49 -22.05 7.77
CA ASN A 44 -13.24 -22.45 6.58
C ASN A 44 -13.50 -23.96 6.45
N GLY A 45 -13.19 -24.73 7.49
CA GLY A 45 -13.61 -26.12 7.62
C GLY A 45 -12.75 -27.14 6.88
N HIS A 46 -12.34 -26.95 5.61
CA HIS A 46 -11.74 -28.07 4.85
C HIS A 46 -10.77 -27.72 3.70
N GLU A 47 -10.15 -26.54 3.65
CA GLU A 47 -9.16 -26.26 2.60
C GLU A 47 -7.74 -26.61 3.04
N HIS A 48 -7.12 -27.59 2.36
CA HIS A 48 -5.72 -27.95 2.53
C HIS A 48 -4.93 -27.40 1.33
N TYR A 49 -4.06 -26.43 1.57
CA TYR A 49 -3.20 -25.90 0.51
C TYR A 49 -1.90 -26.70 0.48
N GLU A 50 -1.75 -27.55 -0.55
CA GLU A 50 -0.49 -28.29 -0.82
C GLU A 50 0.52 -27.43 -1.57
N ASN A 51 0.06 -26.42 -2.32
CA ASN A 51 0.90 -25.49 -3.06
C ASN A 51 0.36 -24.06 -2.91
N LEU A 52 1.16 -23.17 -2.32
CA LEU A 52 0.88 -21.74 -2.30
C LEU A 52 1.52 -21.08 -3.53
N GLU A 53 0.68 -20.55 -4.42
CA GLU A 53 1.09 -19.58 -5.42
C GLU A 53 0.93 -18.18 -4.84
N ILE A 54 2.04 -17.44 -4.72
CA ILE A 54 2.04 -16.08 -4.19
C ILE A 54 1.88 -15.13 -5.38
N ILE A 55 0.70 -14.52 -5.50
CA ILE A 55 0.39 -13.56 -6.57
C ILE A 55 0.51 -12.14 -5.99
N PRO A 56 1.31 -11.25 -6.61
CA PRO A 56 1.36 -9.85 -6.18
C PRO A 56 0.01 -9.15 -6.44
N LEU A 57 -0.42 -8.32 -5.50
CA LEU A 57 -1.62 -7.51 -5.62
C LEU A 57 -1.28 -6.05 -5.34
N HIS A 58 -1.79 -5.14 -6.18
CA HIS A 58 -1.71 -3.71 -5.93
C HIS A 58 -2.84 -3.28 -4.98
N THR A 59 -2.49 -2.41 -4.05
CA THR A 59 -3.43 -1.70 -3.16
C THR A 59 -3.34 -0.20 -3.43
N ASP A 60 -4.42 0.51 -3.11
CA ASP A 60 -4.40 1.97 -3.14
C ASP A 60 -3.34 2.51 -2.18
N VAL A 61 -2.54 3.46 -2.67
CA VAL A 61 -1.47 4.09 -1.91
C VAL A 61 -1.99 4.86 -0.69
N SER A 62 -3.24 5.32 -0.73
CA SER A 62 -3.87 6.02 0.39
C SER A 62 -4.05 5.15 1.63
N PHE A 63 -4.09 3.83 1.47
CA PHE A 63 -4.17 2.89 2.59
C PHE A 63 -2.81 2.58 3.22
N VAL A 64 -1.71 3.13 2.69
CA VAL A 64 -0.36 2.77 3.10
C VAL A 64 0.37 3.96 3.72
N ASN A 65 0.67 3.86 5.01
CA ASN A 65 1.37 4.93 5.73
C ASN A 65 2.86 5.04 5.34
N ASN A 66 3.54 6.08 5.84
CA ASN A 66 4.96 6.34 5.55
C ASN A 66 5.92 5.22 6.01
N SER A 67 5.50 4.38 6.95
CA SER A 67 6.25 3.22 7.44
C SER A 67 5.97 1.94 6.64
N ASN A 68 5.30 2.06 5.48
CA ASN A 68 4.84 0.97 4.62
C ASN A 68 3.90 -0.02 5.32
N GLU A 69 3.08 0.47 6.25
CA GLU A 69 2.07 -0.33 6.92
C GLU A 69 0.73 -0.11 6.23
N LEU A 70 0.05 -1.22 5.93
CA LEU A 70 -1.28 -1.21 5.34
C LEU A 70 -2.33 -0.99 6.42
N ASP A 71 -3.26 -0.07 6.16
CA ASP A 71 -4.53 0.01 6.86
C ASP A 71 -5.45 -1.13 6.37
N ILE A 72 -5.46 -2.22 7.14
CA ILE A 72 -6.22 -3.42 6.82
C ILE A 72 -7.73 -3.13 6.78
N GLU A 73 -8.23 -2.24 7.63
CA GLU A 73 -9.67 -1.94 7.69
C GLU A 73 -10.12 -1.17 6.47
N ALA A 74 -9.39 -0.12 6.10
CA ALA A 74 -9.63 0.63 4.88
C ALA A 74 -9.57 -0.30 3.66
N PHE A 75 -8.59 -1.21 3.62
CA PHE A 75 -8.45 -2.19 2.55
C PHE A 75 -9.62 -3.19 2.48
N LYS A 76 -10.08 -3.74 3.61
CA LYS A 76 -11.24 -4.65 3.65
C LYS A 76 -12.53 -3.96 3.22
N ASN A 77 -12.70 -2.70 3.60
CA ASN A 77 -13.86 -1.89 3.22
C ASN A 77 -13.82 -1.42 1.77
N TRP A 78 -12.64 -1.44 1.14
CA TRP A 78 -12.47 -1.00 -0.23
C TRP A 78 -13.25 -1.85 -1.25
N ARG A 79 -13.29 -3.18 -1.05
CA ARG A 79 -14.03 -4.10 -1.92
C ARG A 79 -14.71 -5.19 -1.12
N THR A 80 -15.95 -5.52 -1.51
CA THR A 80 -16.75 -6.56 -0.84
C THR A 80 -16.07 -7.93 -0.84
N GLU A 81 -15.26 -8.23 -1.85
CA GLU A 81 -14.47 -9.48 -1.96
C GLU A 81 -13.34 -9.60 -0.92
N TYR A 82 -12.97 -8.51 -0.23
CA TYR A 82 -11.94 -8.50 0.80
C TYR A 82 -12.49 -8.45 2.23
N LYS A 83 -13.81 -8.38 2.41
CA LYS A 83 -14.41 -8.32 3.76
C LYS A 83 -13.98 -9.49 4.64
N ASP A 84 -13.99 -10.69 4.06
CA ASP A 84 -13.63 -11.93 4.73
C ASP A 84 -12.16 -12.32 4.52
N ALA A 85 -11.31 -11.35 4.15
CA ALA A 85 -9.89 -11.60 3.95
C ALA A 85 -9.14 -11.81 5.27
N ILE A 86 -8.15 -12.71 5.20
CA ILE A 86 -7.26 -13.08 6.31
C ILE A 86 -5.90 -12.47 6.04
N PHE A 87 -5.29 -11.84 7.05
CA PHE A 87 -3.97 -11.23 6.93
C PHE A 87 -2.99 -11.86 7.88
N ILE A 88 -1.81 -12.22 7.37
CA ILE A 88 -0.70 -12.73 8.18
C ILE A 88 0.29 -11.60 8.39
N LEU A 89 0.42 -11.19 9.65
CA LEU A 89 1.20 -10.04 10.09
C LEU A 89 2.69 -10.38 10.21
N GLU A 90 3.55 -9.37 10.38
CA GLU A 90 5.01 -9.55 10.45
C GLU A 90 5.50 -10.47 11.59
N ASP A 91 4.77 -10.55 12.69
CA ASP A 91 5.09 -11.43 13.83
C ASP A 91 4.50 -12.84 13.68
N GLY A 92 3.84 -13.13 12.55
CA GLY A 92 3.18 -14.40 12.29
C GLY A 92 1.81 -14.54 12.93
N ASN A 93 1.30 -13.51 13.61
CA ASN A 93 -0.08 -13.48 14.08
C ASN A 93 -1.05 -13.31 12.90
N VAL A 94 -2.25 -13.86 13.06
CA VAL A 94 -3.30 -13.82 12.04
C VAL A 94 -4.34 -12.80 12.44
N TYR A 95 -4.67 -11.92 11.50
CA TYR A 95 -5.77 -10.97 11.62
C TYR A 95 -6.99 -11.50 10.85
N GLU A 96 -8.01 -11.86 11.60
CA GLU A 96 -9.21 -12.53 11.11
C GLU A 96 -10.26 -11.54 10.55
N PRO A 97 -11.27 -12.03 9.79
CA PRO A 97 -12.40 -11.24 9.31
C PRO A 97 -13.12 -10.44 10.39
N ASN A 98 -13.27 -11.01 11.59
CA ASN A 98 -14.14 -10.49 12.65
C ASN A 98 -13.37 -9.92 13.87
N SER A 99 -12.04 -9.80 13.79
CA SER A 99 -11.24 -9.25 14.89
C SER A 99 -11.31 -7.71 14.94
N SER A 100 -11.79 -7.16 16.07
CA SER A 100 -11.87 -5.71 16.32
C SER A 100 -10.47 -5.06 16.42
N PRO A 101 -10.26 -3.84 15.89
CA PRO A 101 -8.97 -3.13 15.88
C PRO A 101 -8.48 -2.70 17.27
N SER A 102 -9.33 -2.78 18.28
CA SER A 102 -9.07 -2.29 19.63
C SER A 102 -8.23 -3.28 20.43
N GLY A 103 -6.95 -3.41 20.06
CA GLY A 103 -5.99 -4.23 20.77
C GLY A 103 -5.07 -4.94 19.79
N ARG A 104 -3.97 -4.27 19.42
CA ARG A 104 -2.87 -4.84 18.65
C ARG A 104 -2.25 -6.03 19.42
N SER A 105 -2.88 -7.19 19.38
CA SER A 105 -2.20 -8.47 19.60
C SER A 105 -1.75 -8.94 18.22
N GLY A 106 -0.68 -8.33 17.70
CA GLY A 106 -0.20 -8.58 16.34
C GLY A 106 0.71 -7.47 15.82
N GLY A 107 1.70 -7.85 15.00
CA GLY A 107 2.62 -6.95 14.32
C GLY A 107 1.94 -6.15 13.21
N ALA A 108 2.63 -5.22 12.59
CA ALA A 108 2.08 -4.49 11.45
C ALA A 108 2.01 -5.39 10.20
N PHE A 109 1.07 -5.13 9.28
CA PHE A 109 1.11 -5.72 7.93
C PHE A 109 1.94 -4.81 7.02
N LYS A 110 3.12 -5.27 6.60
CA LYS A 110 4.06 -4.50 5.80
C LYS A 110 3.90 -4.80 4.31
N VAL A 111 3.91 -3.74 3.51
CA VAL A 111 3.86 -3.81 2.05
C VAL A 111 5.15 -3.23 1.43
N SER A 112 5.34 -3.44 0.14
CA SER A 112 6.38 -2.76 -0.64
C SER A 112 5.79 -1.65 -1.48
N ARG A 113 6.49 -0.52 -1.56
CA ARG A 113 6.25 0.52 -2.57
C ARG A 113 7.16 0.26 -3.76
N GLU A 114 6.58 0.28 -4.94
CA GLU A 114 7.32 0.18 -6.19
C GLU A 114 7.21 1.51 -6.94
N VAL A 115 8.34 2.03 -7.41
CA VAL A 115 8.36 3.26 -8.20
C VAL A 115 8.05 2.88 -9.64
N GLU A 116 6.78 3.01 -10.01
CA GLU A 116 6.28 2.66 -11.34
C GLU A 116 5.52 3.83 -11.99
N LYS A 117 5.30 3.73 -13.30
CA LYS A 117 4.44 4.67 -14.03
C LYS A 117 3.05 4.70 -13.40
N MET A 118 2.52 5.91 -13.15
CA MET A 118 1.16 6.08 -12.62
C MET A 118 0.12 5.52 -13.59
N SER A 119 -0.80 4.70 -13.09
CA SER A 119 -1.94 4.19 -13.85
C SER A 119 -3.12 3.87 -12.95
N LYS A 120 -4.34 4.03 -13.48
CA LYS A 120 -5.57 3.71 -12.74
C LYS A 120 -5.60 2.25 -12.25
N SER A 121 -5.06 1.33 -13.03
CA SER A 121 -4.98 -0.09 -12.69
C SER A 121 -4.03 -0.42 -11.53
N LYS A 122 -3.09 0.47 -11.21
CA LYS A 122 -2.08 0.30 -10.15
C LYS A 122 -2.43 1.03 -8.85
N TYR A 123 -3.53 1.78 -8.83
CA TYR A 123 -4.01 2.53 -7.66
C TYR A 123 -2.95 3.47 -7.04
N ASN A 124 -2.09 4.02 -7.91
CA ASN A 124 -1.04 4.97 -7.58
C ASN A 124 -1.23 6.33 -8.28
N VAL A 125 -2.46 6.60 -8.76
CA VAL A 125 -2.81 7.87 -9.41
C VAL A 125 -3.03 8.93 -8.33
N VAL A 126 -2.37 10.07 -8.50
CA VAL A 126 -2.64 11.27 -7.72
C VAL A 126 -3.68 12.10 -8.46
N ASN A 127 -4.74 12.52 -7.76
CA ASN A 127 -5.77 13.37 -8.34
C ASN A 127 -5.21 14.79 -8.57
N PRO A 128 -5.21 15.33 -9.80
CA PRO A 128 -4.71 16.67 -10.06
C PRO A 128 -5.54 17.76 -9.36
N ASP A 129 -6.84 17.54 -9.15
CA ASP A 129 -7.71 18.51 -8.49
C ASP A 129 -7.29 18.72 -7.03
N ASP A 130 -7.00 17.64 -6.30
CA ASP A 130 -6.51 17.69 -4.92
C ASP A 130 -5.19 18.47 -4.84
N ILE A 131 -4.31 18.31 -5.83
CA ILE A 131 -3.05 19.07 -5.91
C ILE A 131 -3.31 20.55 -6.18
N CYS A 132 -4.25 20.87 -7.07
CA CYS A 132 -4.64 22.24 -7.36
C CYS A 132 -5.27 22.92 -6.14
N GLU A 133 -6.08 22.20 -5.37
CA GLU A 133 -6.69 22.71 -4.14
C GLU A 133 -5.66 22.97 -3.05
N GLN A 134 -4.68 22.06 -2.87
CA GLN A 134 -3.66 22.19 -1.83
C GLN A 134 -2.52 23.16 -2.17
N TYR A 135 -2.10 23.20 -3.43
CA TYR A 135 -0.88 23.89 -3.85
C TYR A 135 -1.09 24.93 -4.97
N GLY A 136 -2.25 24.97 -5.61
CA GLY A 136 -2.54 25.82 -6.76
C GLY A 136 -2.10 25.21 -8.10
N ALA A 137 -2.83 25.56 -9.16
CA ALA A 137 -2.60 25.06 -10.52
C ALA A 137 -1.20 25.43 -11.08
N ASP A 138 -0.68 26.61 -10.74
CA ASP A 138 0.64 27.06 -11.21
C ASP A 138 1.78 26.22 -10.61
N THR A 139 1.63 25.78 -9.35
CA THR A 139 2.57 24.85 -8.73
C THR A 139 2.63 23.55 -9.52
N LEU A 140 1.47 22.97 -9.84
CA LEU A 140 1.38 21.72 -10.59
C LEU A 140 2.06 21.84 -11.95
N ARG A 141 1.72 22.87 -12.74
CA ARG A 141 2.29 23.09 -14.08
C ARG A 141 3.80 23.29 -14.04
N MET A 142 4.31 24.10 -13.12
CA MET A 142 5.76 24.31 -13.01
C MET A 142 6.48 23.08 -12.49
N TYR A 143 5.87 22.32 -11.57
CA TYR A 143 6.43 21.07 -11.10
C TYR A 143 6.63 20.08 -12.25
N GLU A 144 5.63 19.90 -13.11
CA GLU A 144 5.75 19.03 -14.29
C GLU A 144 6.89 19.45 -15.21
N MET A 145 7.06 20.76 -15.44
CA MET A 145 8.16 21.28 -16.27
C MET A 145 9.53 21.13 -15.58
N PHE A 146 9.60 21.24 -14.26
CA PHE A 146 10.85 21.12 -13.48
C PHE A 146 11.32 19.69 -13.29
N LEU A 147 10.46 18.70 -13.46
CA LEU A 147 10.88 17.31 -13.49
C LEU A 147 11.91 17.09 -14.63
N GLY A 148 11.98 17.93 -15.66
CA GLY A 148 13.06 18.00 -16.67
C GLY A 148 12.56 17.75 -18.11
N PRO A 149 13.34 17.12 -19.00
CA PRO A 149 12.92 16.85 -20.38
C PRO A 149 11.58 16.08 -20.50
N LEU A 150 10.68 16.55 -21.35
CA LEU A 150 9.30 16.03 -21.50
C LEU A 150 9.25 14.58 -22.05
N GLU A 151 10.27 14.17 -22.79
CA GLU A 151 10.32 12.86 -23.45
C GLU A 151 10.60 11.70 -22.48
N GLN A 152 11.08 11.99 -21.28
CA GLN A 152 11.49 10.98 -20.31
C GLN A 152 10.40 10.74 -19.26
N ALA A 153 10.11 9.47 -19.00
CA ALA A 153 9.26 9.09 -17.88
C ALA A 153 9.97 9.39 -16.55
N LYS A 154 9.24 9.98 -15.61
CA LYS A 154 9.80 10.42 -14.34
C LYS A 154 8.96 9.97 -13.17
N PRO A 155 9.62 9.58 -12.06
CA PRO A 155 8.90 9.22 -10.86
C PRO A 155 8.22 10.46 -10.28
N TRP A 156 6.92 10.35 -10.04
CA TRP A 156 6.17 11.37 -9.33
C TRP A 156 6.63 11.41 -7.86
N ASN A 157 6.94 12.59 -7.35
CA ASN A 157 7.42 12.79 -5.98
C ASN A 157 6.81 14.07 -5.39
N THR A 158 5.90 13.89 -4.44
CA THR A 158 5.19 14.98 -3.73
C THR A 158 6.12 15.93 -2.97
N ALA A 159 7.31 15.48 -2.56
CA ALA A 159 8.31 16.37 -1.96
C ALA A 159 8.77 17.46 -2.94
N GLY A 160 8.86 17.15 -4.24
CA GLY A 160 9.22 18.12 -5.27
C GLY A 160 8.16 19.20 -5.48
N ILE A 161 6.87 18.86 -5.36
CA ILE A 161 5.74 19.80 -5.47
C ILE A 161 5.84 20.87 -4.39
N THR A 162 6.13 20.46 -3.15
CA THR A 162 6.29 21.39 -2.01
C THR A 162 7.42 22.38 -2.25
N GLY A 163 8.51 21.95 -2.90
CA GLY A 163 9.62 22.82 -3.29
C GLY A 163 9.20 23.92 -4.28
N VAL A 164 8.43 23.55 -5.31
CA VAL A 164 7.90 24.50 -6.32
C VAL A 164 6.91 25.48 -5.70
N HIS A 165 6.01 25.00 -4.84
CA HIS A 165 5.07 25.85 -4.12
C HIS A 165 5.81 26.87 -3.23
N GLY A 166 6.86 26.43 -2.54
CA GLY A 166 7.72 27.29 -1.74
C GLY A 166 8.45 28.33 -2.59
N PHE A 167 8.91 27.97 -3.79
CA PHE A 167 9.50 28.91 -4.75
C PHE A 167 8.51 29.99 -5.18
N LEU A 168 7.28 29.62 -5.58
CA LEU A 168 6.22 30.56 -5.91
C LEU A 168 5.89 31.51 -4.76
N LYS A 169 5.79 30.98 -3.54
CA LYS A 169 5.52 31.79 -2.34
C LYS A 169 6.64 32.80 -2.07
N LYS A 170 7.90 32.42 -2.29
CA LYS A 170 9.05 33.34 -2.16
C LYS A 170 9.06 34.39 -3.27
N LEU A 171 8.77 34.00 -4.52
CA LEU A 171 8.67 34.90 -5.66
C LEU A 171 7.57 35.94 -5.41
N TRP A 172 6.39 35.52 -4.95
CA TRP A 172 5.31 36.43 -4.59
C TRP A 172 5.73 37.44 -3.53
N LYS A 173 6.36 36.97 -2.45
CA LYS A 173 6.87 37.83 -1.38
C LYS A 173 7.90 38.84 -1.85
N LEU A 174 8.75 38.51 -2.82
CA LEU A 174 9.76 39.44 -3.33
C LEU A 174 9.14 40.73 -3.88
N TYR A 175 7.98 40.63 -4.53
CA TYR A 175 7.31 41.77 -5.17
C TYR A 175 6.17 42.38 -4.35
N HIS A 176 5.60 41.62 -3.41
CA HIS A 176 4.41 42.03 -2.65
C HIS A 176 4.65 42.19 -1.14
N SER A 177 5.89 42.01 -0.65
CA SER A 177 6.20 42.38 0.74
C SER A 177 6.35 43.90 0.81
N PRO A 178 5.67 44.58 1.74
CA PRO A 178 5.90 46.00 1.97
C PRO A 178 7.35 46.22 2.42
N PHE A 179 8.01 47.25 1.87
CA PHE A 179 9.26 47.75 2.42
C PHE A 179 8.97 48.30 3.82
N GLU A 180 9.27 47.53 4.86
CA GLU A 180 9.46 48.10 6.19
C GLU A 180 10.87 48.70 6.20
N GLY A 181 10.92 50.02 5.96
CA GLY A 181 12.12 50.84 6.10
C GLY A 181 12.36 51.27 7.54
#